data_AF-A0A949KU27-F1
#
_entry.id   AF-A0A949KU27-F1
#
_cell.length_a   1.000
_cell.length_b   1.000
_cell.length_c   1.000
_cell.angle_alpha   90.00
_cell.angle_beta   90.00
_cell.angle_gamma   90.00
#
_symmetry.space_group_name_H-M   'P 1'
#
loop_
_entity.id
_entity.type
_entity.pdbx_description
1 polymer ?
#
loop_
_entity_poly.entity_id
_entity_poly.type
_entity_poly.pdbx_seq_one_letter_code
_entity_poly.pdbx_strand_id
1 'polypeptide(L)'
;MSKKKGQAKVTIYPDWCKGCGICAAFCPSKVLELWPDGKAHVVREEDCVNCGFCELHCPDFAISVTPKEVSRRKTDTLDASTGGPLDPSAGTDPGPEENVGTPNREDENGHKKA
;
A
#
# COMPACT_ATOMS: atom_id res chain seq x y z
N MET A 1 7.77 -4.65 -13.51
CA MET A 1 7.76 -3.95 -12.21
C MET A 1 8.71 -4.68 -11.26
N SER A 2 9.95 -4.23 -11.15
CA SER A 2 10.99 -4.88 -10.32
C SER A 2 10.78 -4.50 -8.85
N LYS A 3 10.11 -5.35 -8.08
CA LYS A 3 9.97 -5.16 -6.63
C LYS A 3 11.33 -5.34 -5.96
N LYS A 4 11.92 -4.25 -5.45
CA LYS A 4 13.11 -4.32 -4.61
C LYS A 4 12.72 -4.97 -3.28
N LYS A 5 13.34 -6.10 -2.94
CA LYS A 5 13.09 -6.87 -1.71
C LYS A 5 13.93 -6.35 -0.54
N GLY A 6 13.46 -6.52 0.68
CA GLY A 6 14.27 -6.38 1.91
C GLY A 6 14.50 -4.97 2.39
N GLN A 7 13.68 -4.00 1.95
CA GLN A 7 13.87 -2.59 2.25
C GLN A 7 12.99 -2.09 3.41
N ALA A 8 12.31 -2.98 4.14
CA ALA A 8 11.43 -2.59 5.22
C ALA A 8 11.63 -3.46 6.46
N LYS A 9 11.36 -2.86 7.62
CA LYS A 9 11.27 -3.49 8.92
C LYS A 9 9.80 -3.70 9.26
N VAL A 10 9.42 -4.91 9.64
CA VAL A 10 8.05 -5.25 10.04
C VAL A 10 8.05 -5.51 11.53
N THR A 11 7.28 -4.73 12.28
CA THR A 11 7.15 -4.88 13.73
C THR A 11 5.73 -5.33 14.06
N ILE A 12 5.60 -6.36 14.90
CA ILE A 12 4.31 -6.87 15.37
C ILE A 12 4.24 -6.65 16.88
N TYR A 13 3.13 -6.05 17.32
CA TYR A 13 2.83 -5.84 18.74
C TYR A 13 1.96 -7.00 19.25
N PRO A 14 2.54 -7.99 19.97
CA PRO A 14 1.83 -9.21 20.33
C PRO A 14 0.65 -8.97 21.29
N ASP A 15 0.73 -7.91 22.11
CA ASP A 15 -0.34 -7.51 23.03
C ASP A 15 -1.63 -7.09 22.29
N TRP A 16 -1.48 -6.55 21.07
CA TRP A 16 -2.59 -6.06 20.26
C TRP A 16 -3.03 -7.10 19.23
N CYS A 17 -2.12 -7.98 18.82
CA CYS A 17 -2.40 -9.03 17.83
C CYS A 17 -3.46 -10.03 18.34
N LYS A 18 -4.58 -10.16 17.64
CA LYS A 18 -5.63 -11.14 17.94
C LYS A 18 -5.48 -12.48 17.22
N GLY A 19 -4.48 -12.64 16.35
CA GLY A 19 -4.23 -13.89 15.66
C GLY A 19 -5.16 -14.20 14.48
N CYS A 20 -5.78 -13.19 13.87
CA CYS A 20 -6.74 -13.39 12.78
C CYS A 20 -6.13 -13.96 11.48
N GLY A 21 -4.80 -13.89 11.30
CA GLY A 21 -4.10 -14.45 10.14
C GLY A 21 -4.28 -13.68 8.82
N ILE A 22 -5.06 -12.59 8.79
CA ILE A 22 -5.30 -11.78 7.58
C ILE A 22 -3.98 -11.28 6.99
N CYS A 23 -3.08 -10.80 7.83
CA CYS A 23 -1.77 -10.28 7.41
C CYS A 23 -0.91 -11.33 6.70
N ALA A 24 -0.98 -12.61 7.11
CA ALA A 24 -0.28 -13.71 6.46
C ALA A 24 -0.92 -14.07 5.11
N ALA A 25 -2.25 -14.06 5.02
CA ALA A 25 -2.99 -14.37 3.80
C ALA A 25 -2.76 -13.34 2.68
N PHE A 26 -2.73 -12.05 3.02
CA PHE A 26 -2.59 -10.96 2.04
C PHE A 26 -1.14 -10.58 1.75
N CYS A 27 -0.15 -11.15 2.44
CA CYS A 27 1.24 -10.81 2.19
C CYS A 27 1.71 -11.42 0.85
N PRO A 28 1.99 -10.61 -0.20
CA PRO A 28 2.39 -11.13 -1.50
C PRO A 28 3.76 -11.84 -1.45
N SER A 29 4.62 -11.42 -0.51
CA SER A 29 5.93 -12.01 -0.26
C SER A 29 5.90 -13.14 0.78
N LYS A 30 4.75 -13.39 1.43
CA LYS A 30 4.58 -14.37 2.52
C LYS A 30 5.60 -14.21 3.66
N VAL A 31 5.81 -12.97 4.09
CA VAL A 31 6.78 -12.58 5.16
C VAL A 31 6.26 -12.90 6.56
N LEU A 32 4.95 -13.08 6.70
CA LEU A 32 4.24 -13.23 7.95
C LEU A 32 3.59 -14.62 8.02
N GLU A 33 3.66 -15.24 9.20
CA GLU A 33 3.00 -16.51 9.48
C GLU A 33 2.28 -16.44 10.83
N LEU A 34 1.26 -17.28 11.00
CA LEU A 34 0.58 -17.45 12.28
C LEU A 34 1.22 -18.63 13.02
N TRP A 35 1.70 -18.41 14.23
CA TRP A 35 2.30 -19.46 15.06
C TRP A 35 1.28 -20.12 15.99
N PRO A 36 1.64 -21.27 16.60
CA PRO A 36 0.77 -21.99 17.53
C PRO A 36 0.36 -21.21 18.77
N ASP A 37 1.07 -20.10 19.07
CA ASP A 37 0.73 -19.16 20.14
C ASP A 37 -0.47 -18.25 19.78
N GLY A 38 -1.03 -18.40 18.58
CA GLY A 38 -2.12 -17.58 18.07
C GLY A 38 -1.68 -16.15 17.76
N LYS A 39 -0.39 -15.90 17.55
CA LYS A 39 0.14 -14.59 17.16
C LYS A 39 0.75 -14.64 15.77
N ALA A 40 0.73 -13.49 15.10
CA ALA A 40 1.46 -13.32 13.87
C ALA A 40 2.94 -13.11 14.18
N HIS A 41 3.81 -13.75 13.40
CA HIS A 41 5.27 -13.63 13.50
C HIS A 41 5.87 -13.27 12.14
N VAL A 42 6.97 -12.52 12.18
CA VAL A 42 7.76 -12.19 11.00
C VAL A 42 8.76 -13.31 10.77
N VAL A 43 8.59 -14.08 9.70
CA VAL A 43 9.46 -15.23 9.40
C VAL A 43 10.56 -14.91 8.37
N ARG A 44 10.30 -13.95 7.46
CA ARG A 44 11.20 -13.61 6.34
C ARG A 44 11.17 -12.12 6.04
N GLU A 45 11.65 -11.30 6.97
CA GLU A 45 11.62 -9.84 6.86
C GLU A 45 12.34 -9.33 5.59
N GLU A 46 13.39 -10.03 5.17
CA GLU A 46 14.21 -9.75 3.98
C GLU A 46 13.45 -9.84 2.64
N ASP A 47 12.30 -10.52 2.61
CA ASP A 47 11.46 -10.60 1.41
C ASP A 47 10.40 -9.49 1.38
N CYS A 48 10.32 -8.65 2.42
CA CYS A 48 9.34 -7.57 2.51
C CYS A 48 9.59 -6.53 1.41
N VAL A 49 8.54 -6.28 0.61
CA VAL A 49 8.52 -5.30 -0.49
C VAL A 49 7.86 -3.99 -0.10
N ASN A 50 7.66 -3.74 1.20
CA ASN A 50 7.03 -2.55 1.74
C ASN A 50 5.65 -2.23 1.12
N CYS A 51 4.82 -3.25 0.89
CA CYS A 51 3.49 -3.05 0.27
C CYS A 51 2.43 -2.46 1.22
N GLY A 52 2.66 -2.46 2.53
CA GLY A 52 1.74 -1.93 3.54
C GLY A 52 0.46 -2.74 3.77
N PHE A 53 0.18 -3.80 3.00
CA PHE A 53 -1.10 -4.52 3.12
C PHE A 53 -1.37 -5.12 4.50
N CYS A 54 -0.34 -5.64 5.16
CA CYS A 54 -0.47 -6.21 6.49
C CYS A 54 -0.84 -5.17 7.56
N GLU A 55 -0.35 -3.94 7.43
CA GLU A 55 -0.68 -2.82 8.31
C GLU A 55 -2.09 -2.29 8.03
N LEU A 56 -2.43 -2.10 6.76
CA LEU A 56 -3.74 -1.60 6.33
C LEU A 56 -4.91 -2.52 6.71
N HIS A 57 -4.71 -3.85 6.62
CA HIS A 57 -5.76 -4.83 6.86
C HIS A 57 -5.73 -5.42 8.27
N CYS A 58 -4.84 -4.96 9.14
CA CYS A 58 -4.87 -5.39 10.53
C CYS A 58 -6.02 -4.67 11.26
N PRO A 59 -7.09 -5.37 11.69
CA PRO A 59 -8.24 -4.72 12.34
C PRO A 59 -7.87 -4.08 13.68
N ASP A 60 -6.83 -4.60 14.34
CA ASP A 60 -6.34 -4.12 15.63
C ASP A 60 -5.10 -3.21 15.50
N PHE A 61 -4.67 -2.90 14.27
CA PHE A 61 -3.46 -2.11 13.99
C PHE A 61 -2.20 -2.61 14.73
N ALA A 62 -2.10 -3.93 14.94
CA ALA A 62 -1.02 -4.58 15.68
C ALA A 62 0.29 -4.72 14.89
N ILE A 63 0.38 -4.15 13.69
CA ILE A 63 1.51 -4.32 12.76
C ILE A 63 1.94 -2.93 12.27
N SER A 64 3.24 -2.67 12.27
CA SER A 64 3.84 -1.46 11.67
C SER A 64 4.92 -1.85 10.67
N VAL A 65 4.91 -1.20 9.50
CA VAL A 65 5.92 -1.39 8.47
C VAL A 65 6.70 -0.09 8.28
N THR A 66 8.00 -0.12 8.53
CA THR A 66 8.88 1.05 8.40
C THR A 66 9.93 0.80 7.32
N PRO A 67 10.13 1.71 6.34
CA PRO A 67 11.26 1.63 5.42
C PRO A 67 12.58 1.61 6.20
N LYS A 68 13.49 0.70 5.83
CA LYS A 68 14.87 0.72 6.32
C LYS A 68 15.59 1.82 5.54
N GLU A 69 16.10 2.82 6.25
CA GLU A 69 16.99 3.83 5.68
C GLU A 69 18.15 3.11 4.99
N VAL A 70 18.16 3.12 3.65
CA VAL A 70 19.25 2.54 2.88
C VAL A 70 20.42 3.48 3.08
N SER A 71 21.40 3.07 3.89
CA SER A 71 22.66 3.79 4.03
C SER A 71 23.19 4.05 2.63
N ARG A 72 23.20 5.32 2.19
CA ARG A 72 23.75 5.74 0.91
C ARG A 72 25.23 5.40 0.86
N ARG A 73 25.55 4.16 0.51
CA ARG A 73 26.91 3.74 0.19
C ARG A 73 27.14 4.20 -1.24
N LYS A 74 27.92 5.27 -1.38
CA LYS A 74 28.55 5.67 -2.64
C LYS A 74 29.44 4.53 -3.12
N THR A 75 28.90 3.57 -3.85
CA THR A 75 29.65 2.63 -4.70
C THR A 75 28.69 2.04 -5.74
N ASP A 76 28.17 2.89 -6.61
CA ASP A 76 27.79 2.50 -7.97
C ASP A 76 28.13 3.71 -8.85
N THR A 77 29.43 4.05 -8.92
CA THR A 77 29.91 4.56 -10.20
C THR A 77 29.53 3.49 -11.23
N LEU A 78 28.93 3.92 -12.34
CA LEU A 78 28.56 3.17 -13.55
C LEU A 78 27.07 2.75 -13.70
N ASP A 79 26.16 3.72 -13.80
CA ASP A 79 25.26 3.85 -14.97
C ASP A 79 24.87 5.32 -15.13
N ALA A 80 25.66 6.02 -15.94
CA ALA A 80 25.29 7.32 -16.46
C ALA A 80 24.48 7.06 -17.74
N SER A 81 23.15 6.98 -17.65
CA SER A 81 22.37 7.06 -18.89
C SER A 81 20.94 7.60 -18.80
N THR A 82 20.14 7.44 -17.74
CA THR A 82 18.73 7.85 -17.86
C THR A 82 18.09 8.45 -16.61
N GLY A 83 17.69 9.72 -16.75
CA GLY A 83 16.58 10.33 -16.03
C GLY A 83 16.93 11.03 -14.72
N GLY A 84 17.12 12.34 -14.77
CA GLY A 84 17.19 13.20 -13.59
C GLY A 84 15.90 13.23 -12.77
N PRO A 85 15.88 13.94 -11.63
CA PRO A 85 14.71 14.05 -10.78
C PRO A 85 13.52 14.58 -11.60
N LEU A 86 12.41 13.86 -11.53
CA LEU A 86 11.12 14.30 -12.03
C LEU A 86 10.79 15.60 -11.28
N ASP A 87 10.85 16.72 -12.00
CA ASP A 87 10.48 18.03 -11.49
C ASP A 87 8.98 18.01 -11.10
N PRO A 88 8.61 18.30 -9.84
CA PRO A 88 7.22 18.37 -9.43
C PRO A 88 6.46 19.60 -9.98
N SER A 89 7.05 20.44 -10.82
CA SER A 89 6.45 21.69 -11.31
C SER A 89 5.75 21.61 -12.68
N ALA A 90 5.56 20.43 -13.27
CA ALA A 90 4.86 20.29 -14.54
C ALA A 90 3.45 19.71 -14.34
N GLY A 91 2.46 20.59 -14.16
CA GLY A 91 1.04 20.20 -14.16
C GLY A 91 0.06 21.25 -13.66
N THR A 92 0.28 22.54 -13.95
CA THR A 92 -0.84 23.50 -13.98
C THR A 92 -1.43 23.43 -15.39
N ASP A 93 -2.51 22.68 -15.53
CA ASP A 93 -3.48 22.87 -16.61
C ASP A 93 -4.74 23.50 -15.99
N PRO A 94 -4.97 24.81 -16.15
CA PRO A 94 -6.28 25.40 -15.93
C PRO A 94 -7.18 24.96 -17.09
N GLY A 95 -7.98 23.92 -16.84
CA GLY A 95 -9.02 23.51 -17.78
C GLY A 95 -10.01 24.66 -18.04
N PRO A 96 -10.42 24.90 -19.29
CA PRO A 96 -11.28 26.01 -19.66
C PRO A 96 -12.70 25.84 -19.14
N GLU A 97 -13.27 26.98 -18.78
CA GLU A 97 -14.65 27.17 -18.34
C GLU A 97 -15.61 26.85 -19.50
N GLU A 98 -16.31 25.72 -19.43
CA GLU A 98 -17.43 25.45 -20.33
C GLU A 98 -18.68 24.96 -19.57
N ASN A 99 -19.47 25.96 -19.22
CA ASN A 99 -20.93 26.01 -19.35
C ASN A 99 -21.78 24.89 -18.72
N VAL A 100 -22.37 25.27 -17.59
CA VAL A 100 -23.70 24.88 -17.11
C VAL A 100 -24.65 24.49 -18.25
N GLY A 101 -25.07 23.22 -18.23
CA GLY A 101 -26.18 22.70 -18.99
C GLY A 101 -27.02 21.78 -18.10
N THR A 102 -27.89 22.36 -17.27
CA THR A 102 -29.08 21.64 -16.81
C THR A 102 -29.97 21.36 -18.01
N PRO A 103 -30.49 20.14 -18.16
CA PRO A 103 -31.95 20.08 -18.15
C PRO A 103 -32.57 18.79 -17.56
N ASN A 104 -33.74 19.01 -16.99
CA ASN A 104 -34.92 18.12 -16.95
C ASN A 104 -34.99 16.99 -15.92
N ARG A 105 -35.55 17.42 -14.78
CA ARG A 105 -36.72 16.79 -14.13
C ARG A 105 -37.70 16.21 -15.17
N GLU A 106 -37.92 14.90 -15.09
CA GLU A 106 -39.13 14.25 -15.57
C GLU A 106 -39.71 13.46 -14.39
N ASP A 107 -40.78 14.04 -13.82
CA ASP A 107 -41.78 13.31 -13.07
C ASP A 107 -42.57 12.41 -14.04
N GLU A 108 -43.08 11.27 -13.55
CA GLU A 108 -44.27 10.51 -14.02
C GLU A 108 -44.07 8.99 -14.16
N ASN A 109 -44.33 8.31 -13.03
CA ASN A 109 -45.34 7.26 -12.91
C ASN A 109 -45.22 5.95 -13.75
N GLY A 110 -44.92 4.86 -13.05
CA GLY A 110 -45.71 3.62 -13.15
C GLY A 110 -45.02 2.36 -13.70
N HIS A 111 -44.79 1.35 -12.84
CA HIS A 111 -45.66 0.16 -12.80
C HIS A 111 -45.18 -0.96 -11.84
N LYS A 112 -46.20 -1.60 -11.23
CA LYS A 112 -46.31 -2.99 -10.77
C LYS A 112 -45.56 -3.42 -9.50
N LYS A 113 -46.32 -3.48 -8.40
CA LYS A 113 -46.28 -4.67 -7.52
C LYS A 113 -47.70 -5.14 -7.23
N ALA A 114 -47.81 -6.47 -7.22
CA ALA A 114 -49.00 -7.32 -7.21
C ALA A 114 -49.88 -7.18 -5.96
#